data_AF-A0A060WNR2-F1
#
_entry.id   AF-A0A060WNR2-F1
#
_cell.length_a   1.000
_cell.length_b   1.000
_cell.length_c   1.000
_cell.angle_alpha   90.00
_cell.angle_beta   90.00
_cell.angle_gamma   90.00
#
_symmetry.space_group_name_H-M   'P 1'
#
loop_
_entity.id
_entity.type
_entity.pdbx_description
1 polymer ?
#
loop_
_entity_poly.entity_id
_entity_poly.type
_entity_poly.pdbx_seq_one_letter_code
_entity_poly.pdbx_strand_id
1 'polypeptide(L)'
;METVLVNNVLSVPPNVLLPDDQPHKKYFQRLEEVLNLESSLAELHLVYQAEVCGRQALLAELEEHREVQEQLDGILRWSVELQAAWMQEGMASFHDSFHVMM
;
A
#
# COMPACT_ATOMS: atom_id res chain seq x y z
N MET A 1 -49.74 46.47 1.12
CA MET A 1 -50.04 45.13 0.57
C MET A 1 -48.82 44.23 0.60
N GLU A 2 -47.63 44.72 0.27
CA GLU A 2 -46.39 43.92 0.25
C GLU A 2 -46.07 43.24 1.59
N THR A 3 -46.24 43.94 2.71
CA THR A 3 -45.98 43.39 4.06
C THR A 3 -46.85 42.20 4.41
N VAL A 4 -48.09 42.16 3.90
CA VAL A 4 -49.03 41.05 4.14
C VAL A 4 -48.65 39.83 3.30
N LEU A 5 -48.21 40.04 2.05
CA LEU A 5 -47.75 38.97 1.16
C LEU A 5 -46.45 38.34 1.66
N VAL A 6 -45.48 39.15 2.07
CA VAL A 6 -44.20 38.66 2.60
C VAL A 6 -44.40 37.87 3.88
N ASN A 7 -45.22 38.37 4.82
CA ASN A 7 -45.37 37.74 6.12
C ASN A 7 -46.28 36.49 6.09
N ASN A 8 -47.27 36.43 5.21
CA ASN A 8 -48.29 35.37 5.24
C ASN A 8 -48.19 34.35 4.10
N VAL A 9 -47.54 34.70 2.98
CA VAL A 9 -47.47 33.82 1.79
C VAL A 9 -46.04 33.40 1.48
N LEU A 10 -45.07 34.29 1.66
CA LEU A 10 -43.66 34.04 1.34
C LEU A 10 -42.78 33.80 2.57
N SER A 11 -43.38 33.56 3.74
CA SER A 11 -42.65 33.23 4.96
C SER A 11 -42.75 31.73 5.27
N VAL A 12 -41.63 31.17 5.74
CA VAL A 12 -41.61 29.81 6.29
C VAL A 12 -41.94 29.90 7.77
N PRO A 13 -42.94 29.15 8.28
CA PRO A 13 -43.25 29.15 9.70
C PRO A 13 -42.05 28.67 10.53
N PRO A 14 -41.78 29.28 11.70
CA PRO A 14 -40.59 28.99 12.51
C PRO A 14 -40.52 27.54 13.03
N ASN A 15 -41.64 26.82 13.01
CA ASN A 15 -41.73 25.44 13.50
C ASN A 15 -41.66 24.38 12.37
N VAL A 16 -41.45 24.81 11.12
CA VAL A 16 -41.41 23.92 9.95
C VAL A 16 -39.98 23.92 9.39
N LEU A 17 -39.39 22.74 9.33
CA LEU A 17 -38.16 22.52 8.57
C LEU A 17 -38.52 22.21 7.13
N LEU A 18 -37.75 22.75 6.20
CA LEU A 18 -37.93 22.46 4.78
C LEU A 18 -37.49 21.01 4.48
N PRO A 19 -37.92 20.43 3.35
CA PRO A 19 -37.48 19.10 2.94
C PRO A 19 -35.95 18.96 2.86
N ASP A 20 -35.26 20.03 2.48
CA ASP A 20 -33.79 20.07 2.39
C ASP A 20 -33.11 20.07 3.77
N ASP A 21 -33.83 20.51 4.82
CA ASP A 21 -33.33 20.55 6.20
C ASP A 21 -33.60 19.24 6.98
N GLN A 22 -34.22 18.24 6.35
CA GLN A 22 -34.46 16.94 6.95
C GLN A 22 -33.20 16.25 7.53
N PRO A 23 -31.99 16.38 6.95
CA PRO A 23 -30.77 15.83 7.53
C PRO A 23 -30.47 16.38 8.92
N HIS A 24 -30.79 17.65 9.19
CA HIS A 24 -30.57 18.28 10.50
C HIS A 24 -31.43 17.67 11.62
N LYS A 25 -32.56 17.01 11.30
CA LYS A 25 -33.36 16.24 12.26
C LYS A 25 -32.75 14.88 12.60
N LYS A 26 -32.10 14.22 11.64
CA LYS A 26 -31.53 12.88 11.81
C LYS A 26 -30.10 12.92 12.34
N TYR A 27 -29.35 13.94 11.94
CA TYR A 27 -27.94 14.11 12.24
C TYR A 27 -27.76 15.48 12.86
N PHE A 28 -28.15 15.61 14.12
CA PHE A 28 -27.70 16.72 14.94
C PHE A 28 -26.25 16.45 15.34
N GLN A 29 -25.35 16.43 14.34
CA GLN A 29 -23.93 16.24 14.59
C GLN A 29 -23.46 17.43 15.40
N ARG A 30 -23.00 17.18 16.62
CA ARG A 30 -22.31 18.22 17.39
C ARG A 30 -21.04 18.59 16.62
N LEU A 31 -20.68 19.88 16.63
CA LEU A 31 -19.46 20.37 15.99
C LEU A 31 -18.23 19.54 16.35
N GLU A 32 -18.16 19.07 17.59
CA GLU A 32 -17.10 18.18 18.10
C GLU A 32 -17.06 16.82 17.38
N GLU A 33 -18.21 16.22 17.08
CA GLU A 33 -18.29 14.94 16.34
C GLU A 33 -17.81 15.10 14.90
N VAL A 34 -18.13 16.22 14.26
CA VAL A 34 -17.64 16.55 12.91
C VAL A 34 -16.13 16.73 12.92
N LEU A 35 -15.60 17.50 13.87
CA LEU A 35 -14.16 17.74 13.99
C LEU A 35 -13.38 16.44 14.28
N ASN A 36 -13.95 15.55 15.09
CA ASN A 36 -13.36 14.23 15.34
C ASN A 36 -13.34 13.38 14.07
N LEU A 37 -14.43 13.37 13.28
CA LEU A 37 -14.48 12.63 12.02
C LEU A 37 -13.47 13.16 11.00
N GLU A 38 -13.35 14.48 10.85
CA GLU A 38 -12.35 15.10 9.98
C GLU A 38 -10.92 14.73 10.40
N SER A 39 -10.66 14.71 11.72
CA SER A 39 -9.35 14.31 12.26
C SER A 39 -9.05 12.84 11.98
N SER A 40 -10.01 11.95 12.23
CA SER A 40 -9.88 10.52 11.91
C SER A 40 -9.70 10.27 10.41
N LEU A 41 -10.34 11.06 9.55
CA LEU A 41 -10.18 10.95 8.10
C LEU A 41 -8.77 11.38 7.67
N ALA A 42 -8.24 12.46 8.24
CA ALA A 42 -6.87 12.89 8.00
C ALA A 42 -5.83 11.84 8.46
N GLU A 43 -6.01 11.26 9.65
CA GLU A 43 -5.17 10.18 10.15
C GLU A 43 -5.23 8.94 9.25
N LEU A 44 -6.43 8.52 8.85
CA LEU A 44 -6.61 7.38 7.96
C LEU A 44 -5.93 7.61 6.60
N HIS A 45 -6.02 8.83 6.06
CA HIS A 45 -5.36 9.18 4.81
C HIS A 45 -3.83 9.11 4.92
N LEU A 46 -3.28 9.58 6.04
CA LEU A 46 -1.84 9.50 6.31
C LEU A 46 -1.36 8.05 6.39
N VAL A 47 -2.08 7.20 7.14
CA VAL A 47 -1.75 5.76 7.25
C VAL A 47 -1.84 5.10 5.88
N TYR A 48 -2.91 5.38 5.12
CA TYR A 48 -3.06 4.84 3.78
C TYR A 48 -1.89 5.22 2.85
N GLN A 49 -1.43 6.47 2.90
CA GLN A 49 -0.27 6.90 2.12
C GLN A 49 0.99 6.13 2.53
N ALA A 50 1.22 5.93 3.83
CA ALA A 50 2.35 5.15 4.33
C ALA A 50 2.27 3.69 3.87
N GLU A 51 1.09 3.07 3.88
CA GLU A 51 0.86 1.70 3.40
C GLU A 51 1.12 1.57 1.90
N VAL A 52 0.69 2.55 1.09
CA VAL A 52 0.97 2.57 -0.36
C VAL A 52 2.47 2.67 -0.61
N CYS A 53 3.17 3.55 0.10
CA CYS A 53 4.62 3.67 0.01
C CYS A 53 5.32 2.38 0.47
N GLY A 54 4.88 1.78 1.57
CA GLY A 54 5.40 0.50 2.08
C GLY A 54 5.24 -0.62 1.06
N ARG A 55 4.06 -0.73 0.44
CA ARG A 55 3.81 -1.70 -0.63
C ARG A 55 4.74 -1.49 -1.83
N GLN A 56 4.98 -0.24 -2.22
CA GLN A 56 5.89 0.07 -3.33
C GLN A 56 7.34 -0.31 -2.98
N ALA A 57 7.79 -0.03 -1.75
CA ALA A 57 9.11 -0.42 -1.28
C ALA A 57 9.30 -1.95 -1.30
N LEU A 58 8.31 -2.70 -0.80
CA LEU A 58 8.34 -4.17 -0.81
C LEU A 58 8.37 -4.75 -2.24
N LEU A 59 7.64 -4.14 -3.18
CA LEU A 59 7.68 -4.56 -4.58
C LEU A 59 9.04 -4.30 -5.23
N ALA A 60 9.66 -3.16 -4.93
CA ALA A 60 11.01 -2.86 -5.39
C ALA A 60 12.04 -3.83 -4.81
N GLU A 61 11.91 -4.16 -3.52
CA GLU A 61 12.78 -5.13 -2.85
C GLU A 61 12.65 -6.52 -3.48
N LEU A 62 11.44 -6.99 -3.77
CA LEU A 62 11.23 -8.29 -4.44
C LEU A 62 11.89 -8.36 -5.82
N GLU A 63 11.91 -7.28 -6.57
CA GLU A 63 12.58 -7.24 -7.87
C GLU A 63 14.11 -7.32 -7.70
N GLU A 64 14.68 -6.62 -6.73
CA GLU A 64 16.11 -6.74 -6.38
C GLU A 64 16.47 -8.17 -5.98
N HIS A 65 15.65 -8.81 -5.13
CA HIS A 65 15.86 -10.21 -4.74
C HIS A 65 15.83 -11.15 -5.95
N ARG A 66 14.95 -10.89 -6.93
CA ARG A 66 14.87 -11.68 -8.18
C ARG A 66 16.18 -11.58 -8.97
N GLU A 67 16.72 -10.38 -9.14
CA GLU A 67 17.98 -10.17 -9.84
C GLU A 67 19.15 -10.87 -9.15
N VAL A 68 19.25 -10.75 -7.82
CA VAL A 68 20.29 -11.42 -7.04
C VAL A 68 20.16 -12.94 -7.13
N GLN A 69 18.94 -13.47 -7.10
CA GLN A 69 18.70 -14.90 -7.25
C GLN A 69 19.16 -15.42 -8.62
N GLU A 70 18.86 -14.70 -9.70
CA GLU A 70 19.33 -15.06 -11.05
C GLU A 70 20.86 -15.07 -11.15
N GLN A 71 21.53 -14.13 -10.49
CA GLN A 71 23.00 -14.12 -10.43
C GLN A 71 23.55 -15.33 -9.68
N LEU A 72 22.96 -15.67 -8.52
CA LEU A 72 23.37 -16.83 -7.73
C LEU A 72 23.16 -18.15 -8.50
N ASP A 73 22.03 -18.30 -9.18
CA ASP A 73 21.75 -19.46 -10.02
C ASP A 73 22.75 -19.56 -11.19
N GLY A 74 23.15 -18.42 -11.76
CA GLY A 74 24.21 -18.34 -12.74
C GLY A 74 25.56 -18.85 -12.22
N ILE A 75 25.95 -18.44 -11.01
CA ILE A 75 27.19 -18.89 -10.34
C ILE A 75 27.14 -20.38 -10.05
N LEU A 76 26.01 -20.88 -9.53
CA LEU A 76 25.83 -22.31 -9.24
C LEU A 76 25.95 -23.15 -10.52
N ARG A 77 25.29 -22.73 -11.60
CA ARG A 77 25.42 -23.39 -12.90
C ARG A 77 26.87 -23.40 -13.38
N TRP A 78 27.55 -22.26 -13.33
CA TRP A 78 28.96 -22.16 -13.73
C TRP A 78 29.86 -23.10 -12.90
N SER A 79 29.63 -23.20 -11.59
CA SER A 79 30.37 -24.10 -10.71
C SER A 79 30.18 -25.57 -11.11
N VAL A 80 28.94 -25.98 -11.41
CA VAL A 80 28.62 -27.34 -11.86
C VAL A 80 29.26 -27.63 -13.23
N GLU A 81 29.19 -26.69 -14.16
CA GLU A 81 29.83 -26.82 -15.48
C GLU A 81 31.35 -26.96 -15.34
N LEU A 82 31.97 -26.18 -14.46
CA LEU A 82 33.41 -26.26 -14.18
C LEU A 82 33.78 -27.63 -13.59
N GLN A 83 33.00 -28.12 -12.63
CA GLN A 83 33.20 -29.44 -12.04
C GLN A 83 33.04 -30.55 -13.09
N ALA A 84 32.05 -30.44 -13.97
CA ALA A 84 31.82 -31.40 -15.04
C ALA A 84 32.98 -31.40 -16.05
N ALA A 85 33.47 -30.22 -16.46
CA ALA A 85 34.62 -30.09 -17.36
C ALA A 85 35.87 -30.75 -16.76
N TRP A 86 36.13 -30.52 -15.47
CA TRP A 86 37.23 -31.15 -14.74
C TRP A 86 37.13 -32.69 -14.73
N MET A 87 35.93 -33.23 -14.49
CA MET A 87 35.71 -34.68 -14.54
C MET A 87 35.89 -35.26 -15.95
N GLN A 88 35.49 -34.53 -17.01
CA GLN A 88 35.65 -34.97 -18.40
C GLN A 88 37.13 -35.06 -18.82
N GLU A 89 38.00 -34.25 -18.23
CA GLU A 89 39.45 -34.32 -18.44
C GLU A 89 40.11 -35.49 -17.69
N GLY A 90 39.32 -36.37 -17.06
CA GLY A 90 39.80 -37.59 -16.39
C GLY A 90 40.29 -37.38 -14.97
N MET A 91 40.08 -36.18 -14.41
CA MET A 91 40.42 -35.87 -13.02
C MET A 91 39.26 -36.25 -12.09
N ALA A 92 39.55 -36.90 -10.96
CA ALA A 92 38.57 -37.22 -9.94
C ALA A 92 38.16 -35.96 -9.15
N SER A 93 37.53 -36.11 -7.97
CA SER A 93 37.23 -34.94 -7.13
C SER A 93 38.50 -34.09 -6.93
N PHE A 94 38.34 -32.76 -6.94
CA PHE A 94 39.47 -31.83 -6.82
C PHE A 94 40.25 -32.09 -5.52
N HIS A 95 39.54 -32.49 -4.46
CA HIS A 95 40.09 -32.87 -3.17
C HIS A 95 40.95 -34.13 -3.26
N ASP A 96 40.51 -35.16 -3.99
CA ASP A 96 41.26 -36.42 -4.12
C ASP A 96 42.47 -36.26 -5.07
N SER A 97 42.34 -35.42 -6.09
CA SER A 97 43.38 -35.19 -7.10
C SER A 97 44.62 -34.49 -6.50
N PHE A 98 44.42 -33.51 -5.62
CA PHE A 98 45.53 -32.87 -4.89
C PHE A 98 46.16 -33.78 -3.83
N HIS A 99 45.38 -34.68 -3.23
CA HIS A 99 45.87 -35.61 -2.21
C HIS A 99 46.77 -36.71 -2.78
N VAL A 100 46.66 -36.99 -4.08
CA VAL A 100 47.52 -37.93 -4.83
C VAL A 100 48.77 -37.26 -5.41
N MET A 101 48.75 -35.93 -5.55
CA MET A 101 49.86 -35.14 -6.14
C MET A 101 50.85 -34.58 -5.10
N MET A 102 50.51 -34.64 -3.80
CA MET A 102 51.45 -34.49 -2.67
C MET A 102 51.96 -35.85 -2.21
#